data_AF-A0A2P4QJP1-F1
#
_entry.id   AF-A0A2P4QJP1-F1
#
_cell.length_a   1.000
_cell.length_b   1.000
_cell.length_c   1.000
_cell.angle_alpha   90.00
_cell.angle_beta   90.00
_cell.angle_gamma   90.00
#
_symmetry.space_group_name_H-M   'P 1'
#
loop_
_entity.id
_entity.type
_entity.pdbx_description
1 polymer ?
#
loop_
_entity_poly.entity_id
_entity_poly.type
_entity_poly.pdbx_seq_one_letter_code
_entity_poly.pdbx_strand_id
1 'polypeptide(L)'
;MDLPKYNGNIHPDEWINDLQTYFNIKQNLINIDIVISLVDSTIKLPTGIDNIEKLRNALKEDISFTVFKNTNKRILQSLKYNPERKGGNTSNFISNFRKLCYNAEINDVEEQKKFLYKSLPNNHFDYISNEFYEKMKNVNSINELIKRFEEIVLEESNLIRNGSIVALKHVATGKYLSSVKNLCYITGSRSQLVFIGSSEPIPNSLWKIEFSGELAAYTDNSIRLRHVKSDTFLGILYCYYDNISGRSIRDYYKSPSTNHTEVSCRSGNDGYYWNGNWKFNHSKLKNYQGYLKSNDIINLNIMRVCDVNGNYIQNGQYEFLRSHDIQFTVENDTFQEVVCHNERLGGNDERMKNVNSINELAKEFEDIVLEESNLIRKESIVALKHIATGKYLSSISNLRYTTGSKSQLVFVGSSEPDPNSLWKISFGSELATYTDTFITLQHVKTNNMFLGINHGYINDYGYYGFCYSKSPSNNHTEVSCDNSNDYRNGYWLNNWKFNYSKVVDHQGYLKSNDIVNLSITKCNINDGRFQDNQVEFLRSHDIQFAIGNDTFQEVVCHDERLGGNDEWCIELIHEVKIF
;
A
#
# COMPACT_ATOMS: atom_id res chain seq x y z
N MET A 1 -2.41 30.63 33.78
CA MET A 1 -2.81 31.23 32.50
C MET A 1 -2.72 32.73 32.67
N ASP A 2 -2.16 33.44 31.69
CA ASP A 2 -2.19 34.90 31.71
C ASP A 2 -3.61 35.41 31.45
N LEU A 3 -3.95 36.57 32.02
CA LEU A 3 -5.26 37.21 31.82
C LEU A 3 -5.39 37.68 30.36
N PRO A 4 -6.42 37.23 29.60
CA PRO A 4 -6.57 37.60 28.20
C PRO A 4 -6.95 39.07 28.06
N LYS A 5 -6.06 39.88 27.47
CA LYS A 5 -6.31 41.30 27.17
C LYS A 5 -7.02 41.48 25.83
N TYR A 6 -7.91 42.47 25.73
CA TYR A 6 -8.53 42.84 24.46
C TYR A 6 -7.65 43.81 23.68
N ASN A 7 -7.17 43.40 22.52
CA ASN A 7 -6.35 44.21 21.61
C ASN A 7 -6.97 44.33 20.20
N GLY A 8 -8.28 44.08 20.07
CA GLY A 8 -9.00 44.10 18.80
C GLY A 8 -8.83 42.87 17.90
N ASN A 9 -7.99 41.87 18.25
CA ASN A 9 -7.76 40.68 17.41
C ASN A 9 -8.66 39.47 17.75
N ILE A 10 -9.74 39.69 18.48
CA ILE A 10 -10.73 38.69 18.90
C ILE A 10 -12.13 39.32 18.85
N HIS A 11 -13.17 38.53 18.59
CA HIS A 11 -14.54 39.05 18.58
C HIS A 11 -14.97 39.48 20.00
N PRO A 12 -15.56 40.67 20.23
CA PRO A 12 -15.88 41.15 21.57
C PRO A 12 -16.73 40.19 22.41
N ASP A 13 -17.75 39.56 21.81
CA ASP A 13 -18.57 38.55 22.51
C ASP A 13 -17.77 37.28 22.86
N GLU A 14 -16.76 36.90 22.07
CA GLU A 14 -15.89 35.73 22.35
C GLU A 14 -14.97 36.04 23.54
N TRP A 15 -14.28 37.19 23.51
CA TRP A 15 -13.42 37.64 24.61
C TRP A 15 -14.17 37.83 25.94
N ILE A 16 -15.40 38.38 25.90
CA ILE A 16 -16.24 38.53 27.09
C ILE A 16 -16.63 37.16 27.67
N ASN A 17 -16.94 36.17 26.82
CA ASN A 17 -17.24 34.81 27.28
C ASN A 17 -16.01 34.10 27.86
N ASP A 18 -14.83 34.30 27.26
CA ASP A 18 -13.56 33.78 27.79
C ASP A 18 -13.27 34.36 29.19
N LEU A 19 -13.47 35.66 29.39
CA LEU A 19 -13.34 36.29 30.71
C LEU A 19 -14.38 35.78 31.72
N GLN A 20 -15.65 35.63 31.32
CA GLN A 20 -16.69 35.08 32.20
C GLN A 20 -16.35 33.66 32.66
N THR A 21 -15.80 32.85 31.76
CA THR A 21 -15.32 31.50 32.03
C THR A 21 -14.09 31.51 32.94
N TYR A 22 -13.09 32.35 32.64
CA TYR A 22 -11.85 32.49 33.41
C TYR A 22 -12.10 32.85 34.88
N PHE A 23 -13.00 33.80 35.14
CA PHE A 23 -13.34 34.19 36.50
C PHE A 23 -14.30 33.19 37.20
N ASN A 24 -14.90 32.24 36.47
CA ASN A 24 -15.88 31.28 36.97
C ASN A 24 -17.11 31.96 37.62
N ILE A 25 -17.55 33.08 37.06
CA ILE A 25 -18.61 33.93 37.63
C ILE A 25 -19.87 33.87 36.76
N LYS A 26 -21.01 33.50 37.37
CA LYS A 26 -22.34 33.74 36.81
C LYS A 26 -22.58 35.24 36.66
N GLN A 27 -22.48 35.77 35.43
CA GLN A 27 -22.92 37.07 34.84
C GLN A 27 -22.93 38.38 35.67
N ASN A 28 -23.25 38.38 36.97
CA ASN A 28 -23.62 39.56 37.77
C ASN A 28 -22.57 39.99 38.83
N LEU A 29 -21.36 39.42 38.83
CA LEU A 29 -20.34 39.69 39.87
C LEU A 29 -18.94 40.06 39.31
N ILE A 30 -18.78 40.18 38.00
CA ILE A 30 -17.54 40.67 37.41
C ILE A 30 -17.53 42.20 37.52
N ASN A 31 -16.55 42.76 38.22
CA ASN A 31 -16.39 44.21 38.29
C ASN A 31 -16.00 44.76 36.90
N ILE A 32 -16.84 45.64 36.35
CA ILE A 32 -16.65 46.25 35.03
C ILE A 32 -15.34 47.04 34.93
N ASP A 33 -14.88 47.66 36.01
CA ASP A 33 -13.61 48.41 36.06
C ASP A 33 -12.41 47.48 35.81
N ILE A 34 -12.46 46.24 36.32
CA ILE A 34 -11.42 45.23 36.08
C ILE A 34 -11.42 44.84 34.60
N VAL A 35 -12.60 44.62 34.00
CA VAL A 35 -12.70 44.27 32.57
C VAL A 35 -12.20 45.41 31.69
N ILE A 36 -12.54 46.65 32.01
CA ILE A 36 -12.04 47.85 31.32
C ILE A 36 -10.51 47.92 31.42
N SER A 37 -9.91 47.59 32.58
CA SER A 37 -8.45 47.57 32.75
C SER A 37 -7.72 46.48 31.94
N LEU A 38 -8.46 45.50 31.38
CA LEU A 38 -7.93 44.46 30.49
C LEU A 38 -8.02 44.84 29.00
N VAL A 39 -8.63 45.98 28.67
CA VAL A 39 -8.61 46.54 27.31
C VAL A 39 -7.26 47.22 27.07
N ASP A 40 -6.68 47.02 25.89
CA ASP A 40 -5.42 47.65 25.50
C ASP A 40 -5.55 49.19 25.49
N SER A 41 -4.58 49.87 26.10
CA SER A 41 -4.55 51.34 26.24
C SER A 41 -4.60 52.13 24.91
N THR A 42 -4.33 51.48 23.78
CA THR A 42 -4.49 52.06 22.44
C THR A 42 -5.95 52.23 22.02
N ILE A 43 -6.87 51.44 22.60
CA ILE A 43 -8.30 51.44 22.31
C ILE A 43 -9.00 52.42 23.26
N LYS A 44 -9.57 53.50 22.70
CA LYS A 44 -10.17 54.59 23.48
C LYS A 44 -11.66 54.34 23.71
N LEU A 45 -12.01 53.90 24.91
CA LEU A 45 -13.39 53.72 25.33
C LEU A 45 -14.08 55.06 25.66
N PRO A 46 -15.39 55.21 25.37
CA PRO A 46 -16.20 56.33 25.83
C PRO A 46 -16.44 56.28 27.35
N THR A 47 -16.77 57.42 27.94
CA THR A 47 -17.16 57.52 29.36
C THR A 47 -18.56 56.94 29.61
N GLY A 48 -18.82 56.45 30.83
CA GLY A 48 -20.15 55.96 31.22
C GLY A 48 -20.47 54.49 30.90
N ILE A 49 -19.44 53.68 30.65
CA ILE A 49 -19.55 52.21 30.59
C ILE A 49 -19.72 51.67 32.01
N ASP A 50 -20.95 51.28 32.36
CA ASP A 50 -21.31 50.72 33.67
C ASP A 50 -21.67 49.22 33.62
N ASN A 51 -21.66 48.61 32.43
CA ASN A 51 -22.03 47.21 32.24
C ASN A 51 -21.37 46.59 30.98
N ILE A 52 -21.42 45.26 30.92
CA ILE A 52 -20.79 44.43 29.87
C ILE A 52 -21.39 44.72 28.48
N GLU A 53 -22.68 45.02 28.36
CA GLU A 53 -23.32 45.31 27.08
C GLU A 53 -22.86 46.65 26.50
N LYS A 54 -22.79 47.71 27.32
CA LYS A 54 -22.18 49.00 26.91
C LYS A 54 -20.72 48.82 26.51
N LEU A 55 -19.95 48.03 27.25
CA LEU A 55 -18.56 47.75 26.92
C LEU A 55 -18.45 47.04 25.57
N ARG A 56 -19.21 45.96 25.36
CA ARG A 56 -19.26 45.23 24.09
C ARG A 56 -19.56 46.17 22.91
N ASN A 57 -20.57 47.02 23.05
CA ASN A 57 -20.97 47.93 21.98
C ASN A 57 -19.86 48.93 21.66
N ALA A 58 -19.23 49.53 22.68
CA ALA A 58 -18.05 50.39 22.49
C ALA A 58 -16.87 49.67 21.83
N LEU A 59 -16.61 48.40 22.18
CA LEU A 59 -15.55 47.59 21.55
C LEU A 59 -15.88 47.23 20.09
N LYS A 60 -17.17 47.15 19.71
CA LYS A 60 -17.61 46.96 18.32
C LYS A 60 -17.62 48.26 17.49
N GLU A 61 -17.76 49.41 18.13
CA GLU A 61 -17.68 50.72 17.50
C GLU A 61 -16.22 51.14 17.18
N ASP A 62 -15.25 50.59 17.91
CA ASP A 62 -13.83 50.87 17.68
C ASP A 62 -13.33 50.39 16.29
N ILE A 63 -12.41 51.17 15.72
CA ILE A 63 -11.83 50.90 14.40
C ILE A 63 -11.11 49.55 14.34
N SER A 64 -10.53 49.07 15.44
CA SER A 64 -9.82 47.80 15.50
C SER A 64 -10.74 46.62 15.23
N PHE A 65 -11.97 46.64 15.76
CA PHE A 65 -12.97 45.62 15.45
C PHE A 65 -13.40 45.65 13.98
N THR A 66 -13.53 46.84 13.39
CA THR A 66 -13.78 46.99 11.94
C THR A 66 -12.63 46.41 11.10
N VAL A 67 -11.36 46.58 11.50
CA VAL A 67 -10.20 45.98 10.84
C VAL A 67 -10.20 44.45 11.00
N PHE A 68 -10.50 43.93 12.19
CA PHE A 68 -10.61 42.50 12.47
C PHE A 68 -11.72 41.83 11.65
N LYS A 69 -12.94 42.39 11.68
CA LYS A 69 -14.09 41.91 10.89
C LYS A 69 -13.76 41.84 9.39
N ASN A 70 -13.20 42.91 8.84
CA ASN A 70 -12.77 42.96 7.44
C ASN A 70 -11.62 41.99 7.12
N THR A 71 -10.75 41.69 8.08
CA THR A 71 -9.67 40.70 7.91
C THR A 71 -10.23 39.29 7.83
N ASN A 72 -11.14 38.91 8.73
CA ASN A 72 -11.82 37.61 8.67
C ASN A 72 -12.61 37.46 7.35
N LYS A 73 -13.27 38.53 6.87
CA LYS A 73 -13.95 38.55 5.57
C LYS A 73 -12.99 38.35 4.38
N ARG A 74 -11.78 38.92 4.42
CA ARG A 74 -10.73 38.67 3.40
C ARG A 74 -10.19 37.24 3.46
N ILE A 75 -10.07 36.65 4.64
CA ILE A 75 -9.66 35.25 4.80
C ILE A 75 -10.75 34.31 4.23
N LEU A 76 -12.04 34.59 4.43
CA LEU A 76 -13.13 33.85 3.78
C LEU A 76 -13.07 33.93 2.24
N GLN A 77 -12.62 35.04 1.67
CA GLN A 77 -12.48 35.19 0.21
C GLN A 77 -11.34 34.34 -0.38
N SER A 78 -10.33 33.99 0.43
CA SER A 78 -9.17 33.19 0.01
C SER A 78 -9.15 31.77 0.60
N LEU A 79 -10.12 31.44 1.46
CA LEU A 79 -10.29 30.12 2.07
C LEU A 79 -10.48 29.07 0.97
N LYS A 80 -9.78 27.93 1.09
CA LYS A 80 -9.89 26.81 0.16
C LYS A 80 -10.26 25.54 0.91
N TYR A 81 -11.22 24.81 0.37
CA TYR A 81 -11.52 23.46 0.76
C TYR A 81 -10.55 22.50 0.08
N ASN A 82 -9.94 21.62 0.86
CA ASN A 82 -9.16 20.48 0.36
C ASN A 82 -9.86 19.20 0.84
N PRO A 83 -10.28 18.29 -0.06
CA PRO A 83 -10.93 17.04 0.34
C PRO A 83 -9.93 16.05 0.98
N GLU A 84 -10.44 15.12 1.79
CA GLU A 84 -9.66 14.11 2.52
C GLU A 84 -8.70 13.34 1.60
N ARG A 85 -9.15 12.97 0.39
CA ARG A 85 -8.30 12.24 -0.59
C ARG A 85 -7.04 12.99 -1.05
N LYS A 86 -6.96 14.30 -0.78
CA LYS A 86 -5.81 15.18 -1.06
C LYS A 86 -5.09 15.59 0.24
N GLY A 87 -5.25 14.83 1.32
CA GLY A 87 -4.72 15.14 2.66
C GLY A 87 -5.48 16.25 3.40
N GLY A 88 -6.74 16.50 3.01
CA GLY A 88 -7.62 17.48 3.63
C GLY A 88 -8.28 17.00 4.94
N ASN A 89 -9.03 17.90 5.59
CA ASN A 89 -9.83 17.59 6.77
C ASN A 89 -11.06 18.51 6.81
N THR A 90 -12.23 17.94 6.51
CA THR A 90 -13.51 18.66 6.44
C THR A 90 -13.92 19.26 7.79
N SER A 91 -13.68 18.57 8.91
CA SER A 91 -14.04 19.06 10.24
C SER A 91 -13.27 20.34 10.61
N ASN A 92 -11.96 20.35 10.37
CA ASN A 92 -11.11 21.54 10.56
C ASN A 92 -11.51 22.68 9.62
N PHE A 93 -11.79 22.35 8.36
CA PHE A 93 -12.27 23.34 7.37
C PHE A 93 -13.60 23.98 7.79
N ILE A 94 -14.59 23.18 8.19
CA ILE A 94 -15.91 23.66 8.64
C ILE A 94 -15.80 24.46 9.94
N SER A 95 -14.99 24.01 10.90
CA SER A 95 -14.73 24.74 12.14
C SER A 95 -14.14 26.13 11.86
N ASN A 96 -13.12 26.20 11.00
CA ASN A 96 -12.52 27.46 10.56
C ASN A 96 -13.53 28.34 9.80
N PHE A 97 -14.25 27.80 8.82
CA PHE A 97 -15.29 28.51 8.06
C PHE A 97 -16.33 29.16 8.98
N ARG A 98 -16.87 28.40 9.94
CA ARG A 98 -17.83 28.91 10.94
C ARG A 98 -17.25 30.04 11.77
N LYS A 99 -16.02 29.87 12.29
CA LYS A 99 -15.36 30.88 13.13
C LYS A 99 -15.11 32.17 12.34
N LEU A 100 -14.66 32.05 11.10
CA LEU A 100 -14.46 33.20 10.21
C LEU A 100 -15.78 33.92 9.87
N CYS A 101 -16.87 33.18 9.59
CA CYS A 101 -18.19 33.79 9.36
C CYS A 101 -18.71 34.55 10.59
N TYR A 102 -18.56 33.97 11.78
CA TYR A 102 -18.91 34.60 13.05
C TYR A 102 -18.09 35.88 13.29
N ASN A 103 -16.76 35.79 13.21
CA ASN A 103 -15.85 36.93 13.39
C ASN A 103 -16.06 38.06 12.37
N ALA A 104 -16.55 37.72 11.17
CA ALA A 104 -16.89 38.67 10.12
C ALA A 104 -18.31 39.25 10.25
N GLU A 105 -19.09 38.84 11.26
CA GLU A 105 -20.53 39.12 11.44
C GLU A 105 -21.40 38.78 10.21
N ILE A 106 -21.00 37.75 9.44
CA ILE A 106 -21.72 37.28 8.25
C ILE A 106 -22.81 36.31 8.70
N ASN A 107 -23.97 36.87 9.03
CA ASN A 107 -25.16 36.12 9.48
C ASN A 107 -26.11 35.76 8.32
N ASP A 108 -25.98 36.39 7.15
CA ASP A 108 -26.77 36.07 5.97
C ASP A 108 -26.34 34.73 5.35
N VAL A 109 -27.29 33.81 5.22
CA VAL A 109 -27.05 32.45 4.72
C VAL A 109 -26.73 32.47 3.22
N GLU A 110 -27.25 33.43 2.45
CA GLU A 110 -26.90 33.57 1.03
C GLU A 110 -25.46 34.08 0.84
N GLU A 111 -24.97 34.96 1.70
CA GLU A 111 -23.56 35.34 1.74
C GLU A 111 -22.67 34.17 2.19
N GLN A 112 -23.07 33.39 3.20
CA GLN A 112 -22.36 32.17 3.62
C GLN A 112 -22.27 31.13 2.49
N LYS A 113 -23.36 30.85 1.77
CA LYS A 113 -23.38 29.97 0.59
C LYS A 113 -22.36 30.41 -0.45
N LYS A 114 -22.29 31.71 -0.75
CA LYS A 114 -21.34 32.28 -1.72
C LYS A 114 -19.88 32.12 -1.28
N PHE A 115 -19.57 32.26 0.01
CA PHE A 115 -18.23 32.02 0.52
C PHE A 115 -17.85 30.53 0.49
N LEU A 116 -18.75 29.65 0.93
CA LEU A 116 -18.51 28.21 0.91
C LEU A 116 -18.32 27.71 -0.54
N TYR A 117 -19.16 28.12 -1.48
CA TYR A 117 -19.02 27.78 -2.91
C TYR A 117 -17.68 28.27 -3.50
N LYS A 118 -17.23 29.49 -3.19
CA LYS A 118 -15.95 30.02 -3.66
C LYS A 118 -14.73 29.30 -3.11
N SER A 119 -14.87 28.60 -1.98
CA SER A 119 -13.78 27.81 -1.40
C SER A 119 -13.57 26.46 -2.08
N LEU A 120 -14.54 25.99 -2.89
CA LEU A 120 -14.45 24.71 -3.58
C LEU A 120 -13.30 24.69 -4.59
N PRO A 121 -12.70 23.51 -4.88
CA PRO A 121 -11.67 23.39 -5.90
C PRO A 121 -12.16 23.93 -7.26
N ASN A 122 -11.33 24.76 -7.90
CA ASN A 122 -11.72 25.53 -9.09
C ASN A 122 -11.57 24.73 -10.39
N ASN A 123 -11.79 23.41 -10.32
CA ASN A 123 -11.74 22.52 -11.47
C ASN A 123 -13.07 22.61 -12.22
N HIS A 124 -13.01 23.03 -13.49
CA HIS A 124 -14.16 22.98 -14.37
C HIS A 124 -14.70 21.53 -14.41
N PHE A 125 -15.98 21.36 -14.08
CA PHE A 125 -16.74 20.09 -14.05
C PHE A 125 -16.57 19.16 -12.83
N ASP A 126 -16.12 19.65 -11.67
CA ASP A 126 -16.21 18.89 -10.41
C ASP A 126 -17.68 18.58 -10.01
N TYR A 127 -17.98 17.31 -9.74
CA TYR A 127 -19.27 16.80 -9.21
C TYR A 127 -19.81 17.66 -8.05
N ILE A 128 -18.92 18.02 -7.13
CA ILE A 128 -19.22 18.82 -5.92
C ILE A 128 -19.95 20.12 -6.30
N SER A 129 -19.50 20.84 -7.32
CA SER A 129 -20.02 22.17 -7.66
C SER A 129 -21.46 22.10 -8.19
N ASN A 130 -21.79 21.07 -8.96
CA ASN A 130 -23.15 20.83 -9.47
C ASN A 130 -24.09 20.38 -8.34
N GLU A 131 -23.68 19.40 -7.55
CA GLU A 131 -24.45 18.93 -6.40
C GLU A 131 -24.65 20.02 -5.35
N PHE A 132 -23.66 20.88 -5.14
CA PHE A 132 -23.77 22.05 -4.26
C PHE A 132 -24.84 23.03 -4.78
N TYR A 133 -24.83 23.35 -6.08
CA TYR A 133 -25.83 24.25 -6.65
C TYR A 133 -27.26 23.70 -6.47
N GLU A 134 -27.46 22.40 -6.70
CA GLU A 134 -28.79 21.77 -6.56
C GLU A 134 -29.23 21.62 -5.10
N LYS A 135 -28.37 21.05 -4.22
CA LYS A 135 -28.73 20.77 -2.82
C LYS A 135 -28.85 22.02 -1.96
N MET A 136 -28.21 23.14 -2.32
CA MET A 136 -28.23 24.37 -1.52
C MET A 136 -29.40 25.32 -1.82
N LYS A 137 -30.26 25.03 -2.81
CA LYS A 137 -31.39 25.90 -3.20
C LYS A 137 -32.32 26.27 -2.03
N ASN A 138 -32.70 25.29 -1.22
CA ASN A 138 -33.69 25.46 -0.15
C ASN A 138 -33.08 25.62 1.25
N VAL A 139 -31.74 25.70 1.35
CA VAL A 139 -31.03 25.79 2.63
C VAL A 139 -31.24 27.16 3.28
N ASN A 140 -31.71 27.19 4.52
CA ASN A 140 -32.11 28.43 5.23
C ASN A 140 -31.30 28.74 6.50
N SER A 141 -30.31 27.91 6.85
CA SER A 141 -29.48 28.08 8.06
C SER A 141 -28.07 27.56 7.85
N ILE A 142 -27.10 28.08 8.62
CA ILE A 142 -25.70 27.62 8.59
C ILE A 142 -25.57 26.13 8.98
N ASN A 143 -26.41 25.64 9.89
CA ASN A 143 -26.38 24.23 10.31
C ASN A 143 -26.88 23.31 9.18
N GLU A 144 -27.92 23.71 8.44
CA GLU A 144 -28.34 22.95 7.26
C GLU A 144 -27.30 23.05 6.12
N LEU A 145 -26.70 24.22 5.89
CA LEU A 145 -25.63 24.43 4.92
C LEU A 145 -24.46 23.46 5.14
N ILE A 146 -24.00 23.35 6.39
CA ILE A 146 -22.94 22.40 6.78
C ILE A 146 -23.39 20.96 6.56
N LYS A 147 -24.62 20.61 6.96
CA LYS A 147 -25.15 19.26 6.80
C LYS A 147 -25.22 18.84 5.32
N ARG A 148 -25.75 19.68 4.44
CA ARG A 148 -25.80 19.39 2.99
C ARG A 148 -24.41 19.34 2.38
N PHE A 149 -23.46 20.13 2.87
CA PHE A 149 -22.08 20.07 2.41
C PHE A 149 -21.42 18.74 2.79
N GLU A 150 -21.60 18.28 4.03
CA GLU A 150 -21.14 16.95 4.47
C GLU A 150 -21.77 15.82 3.64
N GLU A 151 -23.07 15.90 3.34
CA GLU A 151 -23.76 14.94 2.45
C GLU A 151 -23.11 14.90 1.05
N ILE A 152 -22.64 16.03 0.52
CA ILE A 152 -21.93 16.09 -0.78
C ILE A 152 -20.52 15.49 -0.65
N VAL A 153 -19.78 15.83 0.40
CA VAL A 153 -18.42 15.30 0.64
C VAL A 153 -18.43 13.78 0.79
N LEU A 154 -19.40 13.23 1.54
CA LEU A 154 -19.58 11.79 1.73
C LEU A 154 -19.98 11.07 0.45
N GLU A 155 -20.80 11.67 -0.42
CA GLU A 155 -21.09 11.09 -1.73
C GLU A 155 -19.87 11.12 -2.65
N GLU A 156 -19.05 12.18 -2.55
CA GLU A 156 -17.91 12.40 -3.41
C GLU A 156 -16.70 11.52 -3.06
N SER A 157 -16.52 11.18 -1.78
CA SER A 157 -15.54 10.19 -1.33
C SER A 157 -15.83 8.78 -1.88
N ASN A 158 -17.11 8.47 -2.13
CA ASN A 158 -17.55 7.19 -2.69
C ASN A 158 -17.43 7.08 -4.22
N LEU A 159 -17.13 8.17 -4.93
CA LEU A 159 -16.99 8.15 -6.40
C LEU A 159 -15.76 7.37 -6.88
N ILE A 160 -15.95 6.52 -7.89
CA ILE A 160 -14.87 5.79 -8.55
C ILE A 160 -14.16 6.69 -9.57
N ARG A 161 -12.84 6.83 -9.41
CA ARG A 161 -11.98 7.67 -10.24
C ARG A 161 -11.06 6.84 -11.13
N ASN A 162 -10.54 7.48 -12.17
CA ASN A 162 -9.57 6.85 -13.05
C ASN A 162 -8.30 6.48 -12.28
N GLY A 163 -7.87 5.23 -12.41
CA GLY A 163 -6.76 4.65 -11.67
C GLY A 163 -7.09 4.18 -10.25
N SER A 164 -8.34 4.27 -9.79
CA SER A 164 -8.77 3.68 -8.51
C SER A 164 -8.54 2.17 -8.49
N ILE A 165 -8.20 1.62 -7.33
CA ILE A 165 -8.22 0.18 -7.09
C ILE A 165 -9.64 -0.21 -6.63
N VAL A 166 -10.24 -1.20 -7.28
CA VAL A 166 -11.58 -1.70 -7.02
C VAL A 166 -11.58 -3.22 -6.89
N ALA A 167 -12.52 -3.77 -6.13
CA ALA A 167 -12.78 -5.20 -6.05
C ALA A 167 -14.23 -5.46 -6.52
N LEU A 168 -14.40 -6.37 -7.48
CA LEU A 168 -15.70 -6.64 -8.10
C LEU A 168 -16.38 -7.83 -7.42
N LYS A 169 -17.40 -7.56 -6.60
CA LYS A 169 -18.16 -8.58 -5.87
C LYS A 169 -19.29 -9.15 -6.75
N HIS A 170 -19.31 -10.45 -6.97
CA HIS A 170 -20.42 -11.15 -7.57
C HIS A 170 -21.59 -11.21 -6.59
N VAL A 171 -22.72 -10.59 -6.93
CA VAL A 171 -23.84 -10.39 -6.00
C VAL A 171 -24.44 -11.70 -5.50
N ALA A 172 -24.61 -12.69 -6.39
CA ALA A 172 -25.25 -13.95 -6.08
C ALA A 172 -24.46 -14.79 -5.05
N THR A 173 -23.14 -14.86 -5.22
CA THR A 173 -22.26 -15.73 -4.40
C THR A 173 -21.59 -14.98 -3.25
N GLY A 174 -21.61 -13.65 -3.26
CA GLY A 174 -20.92 -12.82 -2.26
C GLY A 174 -19.40 -12.89 -2.34
N LYS A 175 -18.83 -13.35 -3.47
CA LYS A 175 -17.40 -13.57 -3.69
C LYS A 175 -16.82 -12.63 -4.73
N TYR A 176 -15.51 -12.41 -4.73
CA TYR A 176 -14.85 -11.42 -5.57
C TYR A 176 -14.22 -12.01 -6.84
N LEU A 177 -14.36 -11.30 -7.96
CA LEU A 177 -13.68 -11.58 -9.23
C LEU A 177 -12.17 -11.54 -9.03
N SER A 178 -11.50 -12.65 -9.31
CA SER A 178 -10.10 -12.89 -8.97
C SER A 178 -9.29 -13.44 -10.14
N SER A 179 -7.98 -13.25 -10.10
CA SER A 179 -7.01 -13.81 -11.03
C SER A 179 -5.69 -14.06 -10.30
N VAL A 180 -4.90 -15.04 -10.74
CA VAL A 180 -3.59 -15.35 -10.15
C VAL A 180 -2.52 -15.24 -11.24
N LYS A 181 -1.43 -14.53 -10.94
CA LYS A 181 -0.32 -14.35 -11.89
C LYS A 181 0.27 -15.72 -12.26
N ASN A 182 0.52 -15.94 -13.54
CA ASN A 182 1.05 -17.18 -14.13
C ASN A 182 0.13 -18.43 -14.06
N LEU A 183 -1.00 -18.38 -13.34
CA LEU A 183 -2.01 -19.44 -13.39
C LEU A 183 -2.83 -19.25 -14.68
N CYS A 184 -2.82 -20.24 -15.57
CA CYS A 184 -3.45 -20.15 -16.90
C CYS A 184 -4.46 -21.27 -17.14
N TYR A 185 -5.38 -21.06 -18.09
CA TYR A 185 -6.24 -22.15 -18.58
C TYR A 185 -5.40 -23.27 -19.23
N ILE A 186 -5.75 -24.54 -18.98
CA ILE A 186 -5.09 -25.70 -19.61
C ILE A 186 -5.55 -25.85 -21.08
N THR A 187 -6.85 -25.68 -21.29
CA THR A 187 -7.55 -25.67 -22.58
C THR A 187 -7.85 -24.22 -23.00
N GLY A 188 -8.55 -24.02 -24.12
CA GLY A 188 -8.93 -22.68 -24.56
C GLY A 188 -7.73 -21.81 -24.91
N SER A 189 -7.70 -20.57 -24.44
CA SER A 189 -6.70 -19.58 -24.85
C SER A 189 -5.31 -19.78 -24.24
N ARG A 190 -5.20 -20.56 -23.17
CA ARG A 190 -4.01 -20.66 -22.30
C ARG A 190 -3.52 -19.32 -21.73
N SER A 191 -4.38 -18.30 -21.72
CA SER A 191 -4.11 -17.02 -21.07
C SER A 191 -4.35 -17.12 -19.56
N GLN A 192 -3.98 -16.07 -18.82
CA GLN A 192 -4.09 -16.06 -17.36
C GLN A 192 -5.55 -16.19 -16.92
N LEU A 193 -5.78 -17.04 -15.92
CA LEU A 193 -7.07 -17.50 -15.43
C LEU A 193 -7.87 -16.39 -14.76
N VAL A 194 -9.19 -16.37 -14.98
CA VAL A 194 -10.13 -15.52 -14.24
C VAL A 194 -11.23 -16.39 -13.63
N PHE A 195 -11.54 -16.15 -12.36
CA PHE A 195 -12.48 -16.97 -11.58
C PHE A 195 -13.16 -16.14 -10.48
N ILE A 196 -14.19 -16.69 -9.85
CA ILE A 196 -14.75 -16.13 -8.61
C ILE A 196 -14.05 -16.76 -7.40
N GLY A 197 -13.38 -15.93 -6.60
CA GLY A 197 -12.47 -16.34 -5.51
C GLY A 197 -13.08 -16.26 -4.11
N SER A 198 -12.39 -15.56 -3.21
CA SER A 198 -12.79 -15.42 -1.80
C SER A 198 -14.07 -14.59 -1.61
N SER A 199 -14.74 -14.78 -0.47
CA SER A 199 -15.84 -13.92 0.02
C SER A 199 -15.36 -12.54 0.51
N GLU A 200 -14.04 -12.37 0.63
CA GLU A 200 -13.34 -11.15 1.04
C GLU A 200 -12.41 -10.61 -0.07
N PRO A 201 -12.14 -9.29 -0.09
CA PRO A 201 -11.28 -8.67 -1.09
C PRO A 201 -9.79 -8.94 -0.82
N ILE A 202 -9.28 -10.07 -1.30
CA ILE A 202 -7.86 -10.44 -1.24
C ILE A 202 -7.03 -9.77 -2.37
N PRO A 203 -5.69 -9.70 -2.30
CA PRO A 203 -4.86 -9.05 -3.33
C PRO A 203 -5.06 -9.54 -4.77
N ASN A 204 -5.40 -10.82 -4.94
CA ASN A 204 -5.72 -11.45 -6.23
C ASN A 204 -7.10 -11.06 -6.80
N SER A 205 -7.89 -10.27 -6.05
CA SER A 205 -9.21 -9.77 -6.44
C SER A 205 -9.23 -8.26 -6.70
N LEU A 206 -8.05 -7.62 -6.67
CA LEU A 206 -7.90 -6.19 -6.85
C LEU A 206 -7.62 -5.83 -8.31
N TRP A 207 -8.39 -4.87 -8.81
CA TRP A 207 -8.34 -4.39 -10.19
C TRP A 207 -8.18 -2.88 -10.19
N LYS A 208 -7.20 -2.36 -10.94
CA LYS A 208 -7.13 -0.95 -11.26
C LYS A 208 -8.10 -0.64 -12.39
N ILE A 209 -9.06 0.26 -12.16
CA ILE A 209 -10.01 0.71 -13.19
C ILE A 209 -9.40 1.87 -13.98
N GLU A 210 -9.41 1.79 -15.31
CA GLU A 210 -8.77 2.77 -16.20
C GLU A 210 -9.75 3.25 -17.29
N PHE A 211 -9.86 4.57 -17.48
CA PHE A 211 -10.73 5.21 -18.48
C PHE A 211 -10.20 6.62 -18.86
N SER A 212 -10.92 7.39 -19.67
CA SER A 212 -10.41 8.67 -20.23
C SER A 212 -10.71 9.93 -19.41
N GLY A 213 -11.80 9.95 -18.64
CA GLY A 213 -12.17 11.07 -17.75
C GLY A 213 -11.60 10.95 -16.32
N GLU A 214 -11.94 11.90 -15.42
CA GLU A 214 -11.64 11.76 -13.98
C GLU A 214 -12.62 10.78 -13.29
N LEU A 215 -13.91 10.89 -13.61
CA LEU A 215 -15.01 10.14 -12.99
C LEU A 215 -15.70 9.20 -13.99
N ALA A 216 -16.04 7.99 -13.57
CA ALA A 216 -16.71 6.99 -14.40
C ALA A 216 -18.23 7.29 -14.51
N ALA A 217 -18.62 8.18 -15.42
CA ALA A 217 -20.02 8.43 -15.76
C ALA A 217 -20.70 7.24 -16.46
N TYR A 218 -21.98 6.98 -16.18
CA TYR A 218 -22.73 5.87 -16.78
C TYR A 218 -23.08 6.04 -18.28
N THR A 219 -22.97 7.25 -18.83
CA THR A 219 -23.54 7.57 -20.16
C THR A 219 -22.66 7.19 -21.34
N ASP A 220 -21.33 7.20 -21.20
CA ASP A 220 -20.40 7.07 -22.36
C ASP A 220 -19.05 6.39 -22.06
N ASN A 221 -18.91 5.67 -20.94
CA ASN A 221 -17.60 5.16 -20.53
C ASN A 221 -17.30 3.71 -20.93
N SER A 222 -16.26 3.57 -21.75
CA SER A 222 -15.45 2.36 -21.85
C SER A 222 -14.41 2.36 -20.72
N ILE A 223 -14.44 1.34 -19.87
CA ILE A 223 -13.45 1.09 -18.83
C ILE A 223 -12.55 -0.09 -19.22
N ARG A 224 -11.34 -0.10 -18.69
CA ARG A 224 -10.44 -1.25 -18.65
C ARG A 224 -10.21 -1.63 -17.20
N LEU A 225 -10.08 -2.93 -16.93
CA LEU A 225 -9.80 -3.46 -15.60
C LEU A 225 -8.44 -4.15 -15.65
N ARG A 226 -7.45 -3.62 -14.93
CA ARG A 226 -6.08 -4.16 -14.90
C ARG A 226 -5.83 -4.86 -13.56
N HIS A 227 -5.49 -6.14 -13.60
CA HIS A 227 -5.22 -6.92 -12.40
C HIS A 227 -3.95 -6.42 -11.71
N VAL A 228 -4.04 -6.09 -10.41
CA VAL A 228 -2.97 -5.39 -9.67
C VAL A 228 -1.69 -6.22 -9.55
N LYS A 229 -1.79 -7.54 -9.35
CA LYS A 229 -0.61 -8.40 -9.15
C LYS A 229 0.12 -8.81 -10.44
N SER A 230 -0.52 -8.77 -11.60
CA SER A 230 0.06 -9.22 -12.89
C SER A 230 0.21 -8.12 -13.95
N ASP A 231 -0.33 -6.92 -13.74
CA ASP A 231 -0.38 -5.81 -14.71
C ASP A 231 -1.10 -6.15 -16.04
N THR A 232 -1.86 -7.26 -16.05
CA THR A 232 -2.65 -7.75 -17.19
C THR A 232 -4.07 -7.20 -17.15
N PHE A 233 -4.69 -7.01 -18.32
CA PHE A 233 -6.07 -6.56 -18.44
C PHE A 233 -7.06 -7.72 -18.50
N LEU A 234 -8.23 -7.54 -17.89
CA LEU A 234 -9.42 -8.38 -18.06
C LEU A 234 -10.03 -8.19 -19.45
N GLY A 235 -10.40 -9.27 -20.13
CA GLY A 235 -11.02 -9.17 -21.44
C GLY A 235 -11.33 -10.53 -22.07
N ILE A 236 -11.58 -10.49 -23.38
CA ILE A 236 -11.87 -11.65 -24.22
C ILE A 236 -10.91 -11.69 -25.40
N LEU A 237 -10.44 -12.90 -25.73
CA LEU A 237 -9.58 -13.16 -26.87
C LEU A 237 -10.42 -13.73 -28.03
N TYR A 238 -10.27 -13.12 -29.20
CA TYR A 238 -10.73 -13.70 -30.47
C TYR A 238 -9.52 -14.06 -31.33
N CYS A 239 -9.77 -14.79 -32.42
CA CYS A 239 -8.76 -15.37 -33.30
C CYS A 239 -7.87 -16.45 -32.65
N TYR A 240 -7.87 -17.63 -33.27
CA TYR A 240 -6.87 -18.67 -33.03
C TYR A 240 -6.33 -19.21 -34.36
N TYR A 241 -5.18 -19.86 -34.31
CA TYR A 241 -4.62 -20.58 -35.45
C TYR A 241 -5.02 -22.05 -35.34
N ASP A 242 -5.81 -22.53 -36.29
CA ASP A 242 -6.17 -23.93 -36.36
C ASP A 242 -5.07 -24.72 -37.10
N ASN A 243 -4.36 -25.54 -36.33
CA ASN A 243 -3.30 -26.41 -36.83
C ASN A 243 -3.81 -27.50 -37.79
N ILE A 244 -5.12 -27.82 -37.78
CA ILE A 244 -5.72 -28.85 -38.63
C ILE A 244 -6.02 -28.30 -40.04
N SER A 245 -6.66 -27.12 -40.12
CA SER A 245 -6.96 -26.47 -41.42
C SER A 245 -5.87 -25.50 -41.93
N GLY A 246 -4.82 -25.27 -41.13
CA GLY A 246 -3.69 -24.39 -41.46
C GLY A 246 -4.06 -22.91 -41.55
N ARG A 247 -5.18 -22.49 -40.94
CA ARG A 247 -5.77 -21.16 -41.10
C ARG A 247 -6.06 -20.47 -39.77
N SER A 248 -6.03 -19.14 -39.80
CA SER A 248 -6.53 -18.33 -38.70
C SER A 248 -8.06 -18.28 -38.74
N ILE A 249 -8.69 -18.81 -37.69
CA ILE A 249 -10.14 -18.78 -37.48
C ILE A 249 -10.46 -17.61 -36.56
N ARG A 250 -11.34 -16.69 -36.99
CA ARG A 250 -11.74 -15.50 -36.22
C ARG A 250 -12.94 -15.78 -35.30
N ASP A 251 -12.80 -16.74 -34.39
CA ASP A 251 -13.79 -16.99 -33.32
C ASP A 251 -13.18 -16.74 -31.93
N TYR A 252 -14.02 -16.67 -30.92
CA TYR A 252 -13.68 -16.49 -29.51
C TYR A 252 -13.38 -17.84 -28.86
N TYR A 253 -12.37 -17.86 -27.99
CA TYR A 253 -12.07 -19.03 -27.17
C TYR A 253 -13.28 -19.38 -26.28
N LYS A 254 -13.45 -20.69 -26.05
CA LYS A 254 -14.58 -21.24 -25.31
C LYS A 254 -14.12 -21.67 -23.92
N SER A 255 -14.92 -21.36 -22.91
CA SER A 255 -14.62 -21.69 -21.52
C SER A 255 -14.68 -23.20 -21.27
N PRO A 256 -13.91 -23.75 -20.31
CA PRO A 256 -13.74 -25.19 -20.17
C PRO A 256 -15.00 -25.99 -19.83
N SER A 257 -15.95 -25.42 -19.08
CA SER A 257 -17.14 -26.15 -18.59
C SER A 257 -18.40 -25.86 -19.38
N THR A 258 -18.64 -24.61 -19.77
CA THR A 258 -19.92 -24.20 -20.42
C THR A 258 -19.84 -23.95 -21.92
N ASN A 259 -18.64 -23.91 -22.52
CA ASN A 259 -18.41 -23.46 -23.89
C ASN A 259 -18.94 -22.05 -24.22
N HIS A 260 -19.20 -21.21 -23.20
CA HIS A 260 -19.44 -19.78 -23.37
C HIS A 260 -18.13 -19.05 -23.73
N THR A 261 -18.17 -17.75 -24.01
CA THR A 261 -16.96 -16.98 -24.33
C THR A 261 -16.02 -16.96 -23.12
N GLU A 262 -14.78 -17.42 -23.30
CA GLU A 262 -13.75 -17.43 -22.27
C GLU A 262 -13.32 -15.99 -21.91
N VAL A 263 -13.29 -15.70 -20.61
CA VAL A 263 -12.79 -14.43 -20.06
C VAL A 263 -11.44 -14.69 -19.40
N SER A 264 -10.43 -13.90 -19.75
CA SER A 264 -9.07 -14.13 -19.27
C SER A 264 -8.32 -12.83 -18.99
N CYS A 265 -7.05 -12.96 -18.60
CA CYS A 265 -6.14 -11.86 -18.35
C CYS A 265 -4.96 -11.86 -19.33
N ARG A 266 -4.66 -10.71 -19.95
CA ARG A 266 -3.59 -10.58 -20.95
C ARG A 266 -2.86 -9.23 -20.93
N SER A 267 -1.61 -9.20 -21.39
CA SER A 267 -0.81 -7.96 -21.48
C SER A 267 -1.46 -6.92 -22.40
N GLY A 268 -1.35 -5.64 -22.04
CA GLY A 268 -1.96 -4.53 -22.78
C GLY A 268 -1.40 -4.28 -24.18
N ASN A 269 -0.26 -4.89 -24.53
CA ASN A 269 0.41 -4.74 -25.82
C ASN A 269 0.08 -5.88 -26.83
N ASP A 270 -0.74 -6.86 -26.44
CA ASP A 270 -0.94 -8.11 -27.19
C ASP A 270 -1.96 -8.00 -28.34
N GLY A 271 -1.67 -7.15 -29.32
CA GLY A 271 -2.12 -7.32 -30.72
C GLY A 271 -3.59 -7.07 -31.07
N TYR A 272 -3.88 -7.24 -32.37
CA TYR A 272 -5.15 -6.90 -33.04
C TYR A 272 -6.36 -7.80 -32.69
N TYR A 273 -6.22 -8.74 -31.76
CA TYR A 273 -7.18 -9.83 -31.54
C TYR A 273 -7.68 -9.95 -30.08
N TRP A 274 -7.38 -8.95 -29.26
CA TRP A 274 -7.83 -8.85 -27.88
C TRP A 274 -8.85 -7.71 -27.72
N ASN A 275 -9.90 -7.93 -26.93
CA ASN A 275 -10.75 -6.85 -26.46
C ASN A 275 -10.77 -6.83 -24.91
N GLY A 276 -10.35 -5.71 -24.32
CA GLY A 276 -10.46 -5.43 -22.88
C GLY A 276 -11.27 -4.17 -22.56
N ASN A 277 -12.04 -3.67 -23.53
CA ASN A 277 -12.88 -2.48 -23.39
C ASN A 277 -14.28 -2.89 -22.92
N TRP A 278 -14.52 -2.74 -21.63
CA TRP A 278 -15.79 -3.05 -20.97
C TRP A 278 -16.66 -1.79 -20.90
N LYS A 279 -17.97 -1.96 -21.06
CA LYS A 279 -18.97 -0.97 -20.66
C LYS A 279 -19.67 -1.45 -19.40
N PHE A 280 -20.10 -0.52 -18.55
CA PHE A 280 -20.87 -0.81 -17.36
C PHE A 280 -22.23 -0.10 -17.43
N ASN A 281 -23.28 -0.77 -16.96
CA ASN A 281 -24.63 -0.22 -16.87
C ASN A 281 -25.17 -0.40 -15.44
N HIS A 282 -25.96 0.56 -14.95
CA HIS A 282 -26.61 0.40 -13.65
C HIS A 282 -27.67 -0.70 -13.72
N SER A 283 -27.58 -1.71 -12.85
CA SER A 283 -28.41 -2.93 -12.92
C SER A 283 -29.91 -2.67 -12.94
N LYS A 284 -30.38 -1.74 -12.10
CA LYS A 284 -31.82 -1.49 -11.85
C LYS A 284 -32.45 -0.36 -12.67
N LEU A 285 -31.64 0.47 -13.33
CA LEU A 285 -32.11 1.72 -13.93
C LEU A 285 -31.55 1.88 -15.34
N LYS A 286 -32.37 1.52 -16.32
CA LYS A 286 -32.08 1.78 -17.73
C LYS A 286 -32.02 3.30 -17.94
N ASN A 287 -30.89 3.80 -18.44
CA ASN A 287 -30.58 5.22 -18.62
C ASN A 287 -30.33 6.02 -17.32
N TYR A 288 -29.78 5.39 -16.26
CA TYR A 288 -29.28 6.13 -15.10
C TYR A 288 -28.22 7.16 -15.53
N GLN A 289 -28.41 8.42 -15.13
CA GLN A 289 -27.47 9.51 -15.34
C GLN A 289 -26.78 9.83 -14.01
N GLY A 290 -25.44 9.79 -14.02
CA GLY A 290 -24.62 9.94 -12.82
C GLY A 290 -23.25 9.29 -13.00
N TYR A 291 -22.53 9.18 -11.90
CA TYR A 291 -21.19 8.60 -11.83
C TYR A 291 -21.18 7.35 -10.96
N LEU A 292 -20.34 6.39 -11.31
CA LEU A 292 -20.11 5.15 -10.59
C LEU A 292 -19.61 5.43 -9.16
N LYS A 293 -20.28 4.85 -8.18
CA LYS A 293 -19.96 4.89 -6.75
C LYS A 293 -19.57 3.51 -6.24
N SER A 294 -18.84 3.50 -5.13
CA SER A 294 -18.58 2.28 -4.37
C SER A 294 -19.90 1.63 -3.93
N ASN A 295 -19.97 0.30 -4.04
CA ASN A 295 -21.17 -0.53 -3.81
C ASN A 295 -22.31 -0.40 -4.84
N ASP A 296 -22.13 0.34 -5.95
CA ASP A 296 -23.11 0.31 -7.05
C ASP A 296 -23.21 -1.09 -7.67
N ILE A 297 -24.44 -1.58 -7.85
CA ILE A 297 -24.68 -2.87 -8.53
C ILE A 297 -24.70 -2.63 -10.04
N ILE A 298 -23.63 -3.06 -10.72
CA ILE A 298 -23.44 -2.86 -12.16
C ILE A 298 -23.43 -4.15 -12.97
N ASN A 299 -23.86 -4.04 -14.23
CA ASN A 299 -23.71 -5.06 -15.25
C ASN A 299 -22.54 -4.71 -16.17
N LEU A 300 -21.45 -5.48 -16.10
CA LEU A 300 -20.33 -5.38 -17.04
C LEU A 300 -20.66 -6.10 -18.34
N ASN A 301 -20.40 -5.45 -19.47
CA ASN A 301 -20.61 -6.02 -20.81
C ASN A 301 -19.47 -5.63 -21.75
N ILE A 302 -19.21 -6.48 -22.73
CA ILE A 302 -18.11 -6.33 -23.69
C ILE A 302 -18.62 -6.60 -25.11
N MET A 303 -18.10 -5.85 -26.07
CA MET A 303 -18.51 -5.95 -27.47
C MET A 303 -17.70 -7.02 -28.20
N ARG A 304 -18.40 -8.00 -28.79
CA ARG A 304 -17.84 -8.88 -29.82
C ARG A 304 -17.76 -8.15 -31.14
N VAL A 305 -16.58 -8.20 -31.76
CA VAL A 305 -16.25 -7.57 -33.04
C VAL A 305 -16.43 -8.51 -34.24
N CYS A 306 -16.61 -9.82 -34.02
CA CYS A 306 -16.82 -10.80 -35.09
C CYS A 306 -17.85 -11.89 -34.74
N ASP A 307 -18.53 -12.39 -35.77
CA ASP A 307 -19.47 -13.52 -35.68
C ASP A 307 -18.75 -14.88 -35.70
N VAL A 308 -19.51 -15.97 -35.59
CA VAL A 308 -18.98 -17.36 -35.62
C VAL A 308 -18.37 -17.75 -36.98
N ASN A 309 -18.61 -16.97 -38.04
CA ASN A 309 -18.02 -17.16 -39.37
C ASN A 309 -16.79 -16.25 -39.59
N GLY A 310 -16.43 -15.43 -38.59
CA GLY A 310 -15.33 -14.47 -38.65
C GLY A 310 -15.62 -13.15 -39.36
N ASN A 311 -16.88 -12.87 -39.71
CA ASN A 311 -17.29 -11.59 -40.30
C ASN A 311 -17.29 -10.49 -39.24
N TYR A 312 -16.90 -9.27 -39.60
CA TYR A 312 -16.92 -8.13 -38.68
C TYR A 312 -18.36 -7.66 -38.42
N ILE A 313 -18.78 -7.56 -37.16
CA ILE A 313 -20.15 -7.16 -36.79
C ILE A 313 -20.22 -5.64 -36.70
N GLN A 314 -20.78 -4.98 -37.72
CA GLN A 314 -20.85 -3.51 -37.82
C GLN A 314 -21.50 -2.79 -36.62
N ASN A 315 -22.47 -3.41 -35.95
CA ASN A 315 -23.13 -2.85 -34.76
C ASN A 315 -22.71 -3.52 -33.43
N GLY A 316 -21.78 -4.49 -33.49
CA GLY A 316 -21.38 -5.33 -32.35
C GLY A 316 -22.47 -6.27 -31.84
N GLN A 317 -22.06 -7.30 -31.09
CA GLN A 317 -22.94 -8.03 -30.17
C GLN A 317 -22.36 -7.90 -28.77
N TYR A 318 -23.16 -7.48 -27.80
CA TYR A 318 -22.70 -7.34 -26.41
C TYR A 318 -22.99 -8.62 -25.63
N GLU A 319 -21.96 -9.14 -24.97
CA GLU A 319 -22.06 -10.22 -23.99
C GLU A 319 -21.76 -9.67 -22.59
N PHE A 320 -22.39 -10.24 -21.56
CA PHE A 320 -22.25 -9.80 -20.17
C PHE A 320 -21.24 -10.66 -19.45
N LEU A 321 -20.47 -10.07 -18.54
CA LEU A 321 -19.64 -10.83 -17.60
C LEU A 321 -20.57 -11.58 -16.63
N ARG A 322 -20.39 -12.90 -16.54
CA ARG A 322 -21.25 -13.81 -15.76
C ARG A 322 -20.39 -14.81 -15.00
N SER A 323 -20.94 -15.32 -13.90
CA SER A 323 -20.45 -16.49 -13.21
C SER A 323 -21.63 -17.31 -12.71
N HIS A 324 -21.50 -18.62 -12.77
CA HIS A 324 -22.50 -19.60 -12.31
C HIS A 324 -21.85 -20.47 -11.24
N ASP A 325 -22.63 -21.25 -10.49
CA ASP A 325 -22.09 -22.26 -9.56
C ASP A 325 -21.56 -23.51 -10.29
N ILE A 326 -20.90 -23.28 -11.43
CA ILE A 326 -20.22 -24.25 -12.27
C ILE A 326 -18.72 -24.10 -12.01
N GLN A 327 -18.04 -25.23 -11.87
CA GLN A 327 -16.64 -25.28 -11.51
C GLN A 327 -15.83 -26.05 -12.56
N PHE A 328 -14.52 -25.85 -12.54
CA PHE A 328 -13.54 -26.60 -13.32
C PHE A 328 -12.23 -26.69 -12.53
N THR A 329 -11.43 -27.71 -12.83
CA THR A 329 -10.15 -27.94 -12.15
C THR A 329 -8.98 -27.49 -13.03
N VAL A 330 -8.04 -26.77 -12.44
CA VAL A 330 -6.73 -26.46 -13.03
C VAL A 330 -5.69 -26.99 -12.06
N GLU A 331 -4.77 -27.82 -12.55
CA GLU A 331 -3.82 -28.57 -11.73
C GLU A 331 -4.56 -29.42 -10.68
N ASN A 332 -4.47 -29.06 -9.39
CA ASN A 332 -5.17 -29.73 -8.30
C ASN A 332 -6.32 -28.88 -7.69
N ASP A 333 -6.47 -27.63 -8.12
CA ASP A 333 -7.38 -26.67 -7.52
C ASP A 333 -8.68 -26.50 -8.33
N THR A 334 -9.79 -26.27 -7.63
CA THR A 334 -11.12 -26.14 -8.23
C THR A 334 -11.60 -24.68 -8.21
N PHE A 335 -11.90 -24.14 -9.38
CA PHE A 335 -12.24 -22.73 -9.58
C PHE A 335 -13.68 -22.56 -10.08
N GLN A 336 -14.36 -21.50 -9.61
CA GLN A 336 -15.69 -21.13 -10.10
C GLN A 336 -15.58 -20.36 -11.43
N GLU A 337 -16.28 -20.85 -12.46
CA GLU A 337 -16.17 -20.36 -13.85
C GLU A 337 -16.66 -18.91 -14.01
N VAL A 338 -15.92 -18.13 -14.78
CA VAL A 338 -16.26 -16.77 -15.20
C VAL A 338 -16.25 -16.72 -16.72
N VAL A 339 -17.33 -16.20 -17.32
CA VAL A 339 -17.60 -16.31 -18.76
C VAL A 339 -18.33 -15.08 -19.29
N CYS A 340 -18.37 -14.96 -20.62
CA CYS A 340 -19.24 -14.03 -21.32
C CYS A 340 -20.33 -14.75 -22.13
N HIS A 341 -21.59 -14.34 -21.94
CA HIS A 341 -22.72 -14.73 -22.79
C HIS A 341 -23.85 -13.70 -22.73
N ASN A 342 -24.84 -13.84 -23.62
CA ASN A 342 -26.02 -12.97 -23.73
C ASN A 342 -27.36 -13.69 -23.41
N GLU A 343 -27.30 -14.96 -23.03
CA GLU A 343 -28.47 -15.78 -22.69
C GLU A 343 -29.26 -15.23 -21.49
N ARG A 344 -30.58 -15.45 -21.48
CA ARG A 344 -31.52 -14.81 -20.56
C ARG A 344 -32.01 -15.76 -19.47
N LEU A 345 -31.28 -15.80 -18.35
CA LEU A 345 -31.64 -16.28 -17.00
C LEU A 345 -30.79 -15.50 -15.96
N GLY A 346 -31.13 -15.41 -14.66
CA GLY A 346 -32.39 -15.80 -14.00
C GLY A 346 -32.29 -15.84 -12.47
N GLY A 347 -33.10 -15.05 -11.74
CA GLY A 347 -33.35 -15.15 -10.28
C GLY A 347 -32.22 -14.78 -9.31
N ASN A 348 -30.96 -15.07 -9.64
CA ASN A 348 -29.83 -15.00 -8.70
C ASN A 348 -29.17 -13.62 -8.61
N ASP A 349 -29.45 -12.71 -9.53
CA ASP A 349 -28.74 -11.42 -9.69
C ASP A 349 -29.05 -10.37 -8.58
N GLU A 350 -29.99 -10.64 -7.65
CA GLU A 350 -30.38 -9.67 -6.61
C GLU A 350 -30.61 -10.29 -5.21
N ARG A 351 -29.56 -10.34 -4.37
CA ARG A 351 -29.64 -10.22 -2.89
C ARG A 351 -28.26 -10.10 -2.24
N MET A 352 -27.88 -8.89 -1.87
CA MET A 352 -26.75 -8.65 -0.98
C MET A 352 -27.15 -8.99 0.46
N LYS A 353 -26.57 -10.05 1.04
CA LYS A 353 -26.53 -10.22 2.50
C LYS A 353 -25.36 -9.43 3.06
N ASN A 354 -25.65 -8.41 3.86
CA ASN A 354 -24.67 -7.87 4.82
C ASN A 354 -24.68 -8.74 6.08
N VAL A 355 -23.54 -9.34 6.43
CA VAL A 355 -22.91 -9.29 7.76
C VAL A 355 -21.42 -9.59 7.55
N ASN A 356 -20.55 -8.77 8.17
CA ASN A 356 -19.45 -9.19 9.05
C ASN A 356 -19.38 -8.11 10.13
N SER A 357 -19.05 -8.45 11.37
CA SER A 357 -19.06 -7.48 12.46
C SER A 357 -17.91 -6.48 12.31
N ILE A 358 -18.13 -5.21 12.67
CA ILE A 358 -17.04 -4.21 12.71
C ILE A 358 -15.90 -4.65 13.64
N ASN A 359 -16.20 -5.48 14.64
CA ASN A 359 -15.23 -6.04 15.58
C ASN A 359 -14.39 -7.19 14.98
N GLU A 360 -14.90 -7.90 13.97
CA GLU A 360 -14.14 -8.93 13.24
C GLU A 360 -13.18 -8.26 12.27
N LEU A 361 -13.67 -7.27 11.49
CA LEU A 361 -12.86 -6.44 10.60
C LEU A 361 -11.76 -5.67 11.35
N ALA A 362 -12.05 -5.13 12.54
CA ALA A 362 -11.06 -4.43 13.35
C ALA A 362 -9.95 -5.39 13.82
N LYS A 363 -10.31 -6.64 14.16
CA LYS A 363 -9.34 -7.65 14.59
C LYS A 363 -8.48 -8.15 13.44
N GLU A 364 -9.08 -8.47 12.29
CA GLU A 364 -8.34 -8.83 11.08
C GLU A 364 -7.42 -7.70 10.61
N PHE A 365 -7.84 -6.44 10.75
CA PHE A 365 -7.00 -5.29 10.46
C PHE A 365 -5.82 -5.16 11.44
N GLU A 366 -6.01 -5.38 12.74
CA GLU A 366 -4.89 -5.46 13.69
C GLU A 366 -3.94 -6.61 13.38
N ASP A 367 -4.47 -7.79 13.03
CA ASP A 367 -3.66 -8.95 12.64
C ASP A 367 -2.84 -8.65 11.34
N ILE A 368 -3.41 -7.95 10.36
CA ILE A 368 -2.71 -7.50 9.13
C ILE A 368 -1.65 -6.44 9.44
N VAL A 369 -1.93 -5.45 10.29
CA VAL A 369 -0.96 -4.42 10.69
C VAL A 369 0.19 -5.06 11.48
N LEU A 370 -0.10 -6.06 12.31
CA LEU A 370 0.90 -6.84 13.02
C LEU A 370 1.75 -7.67 12.05
N GLU A 371 1.15 -8.33 11.05
CA GLU A 371 1.89 -9.03 9.98
C GLU A 371 2.81 -8.07 9.21
N GLU A 372 2.31 -6.89 8.81
CA GLU A 372 3.10 -5.90 8.05
C GLU A 372 4.32 -5.42 8.87
N SER A 373 4.13 -5.15 10.16
CA SER A 373 5.19 -4.69 11.08
C SER A 373 6.33 -5.69 11.26
N ASN A 374 6.11 -6.96 10.90
CA ASN A 374 7.11 -8.01 10.97
C ASN A 374 7.86 -8.26 9.65
N LEU A 375 7.54 -7.57 8.55
CA LEU A 375 8.18 -7.80 7.25
C LEU A 375 9.63 -7.29 7.21
N ILE A 376 10.56 -8.10 6.70
CA ILE A 376 11.95 -7.70 6.51
C ILE A 376 12.09 -6.85 5.23
N ARG A 377 12.11 -5.53 5.42
CA ARG A 377 12.36 -4.52 4.38
C ARG A 377 13.85 -4.39 4.04
N LYS A 378 14.13 -3.87 2.85
CA LYS A 378 15.49 -3.54 2.41
C LYS A 378 16.14 -2.51 3.35
N GLU A 379 17.44 -2.66 3.61
CA GLU A 379 18.26 -1.86 4.53
C GLU A 379 17.94 -2.02 6.04
N SER A 380 16.96 -2.85 6.42
CA SER A 380 16.65 -3.15 7.83
C SER A 380 17.84 -3.73 8.59
N ILE A 381 17.85 -3.54 9.91
CA ILE A 381 18.82 -4.18 10.80
C ILE A 381 18.18 -5.45 11.37
N VAL A 382 18.84 -6.58 11.16
CA VAL A 382 18.43 -7.91 11.60
C VAL A 382 19.51 -8.55 12.46
N ALA A 383 19.12 -9.52 13.28
CA ALA A 383 20.01 -10.47 13.94
C ALA A 383 19.69 -11.88 13.46
N LEU A 384 20.71 -12.75 13.37
CA LEU A 384 20.55 -14.15 12.97
C LEU A 384 20.88 -15.05 14.16
N LYS A 385 19.88 -15.75 14.69
CA LYS A 385 19.99 -16.62 15.85
C LYS A 385 20.10 -18.08 15.43
N HIS A 386 21.20 -18.72 15.75
CA HIS A 386 21.38 -20.15 15.53
C HIS A 386 20.38 -20.94 16.40
N ILE A 387 19.53 -21.76 15.78
CA ILE A 387 18.44 -22.46 16.48
C ILE A 387 19.00 -23.43 17.54
N ALA A 388 19.97 -24.28 17.17
CA ALA A 388 20.45 -25.33 18.06
C ALA A 388 21.16 -24.81 19.34
N THR A 389 21.79 -23.63 19.29
CA THR A 389 22.47 -23.04 20.46
C THR A 389 21.79 -21.81 21.06
N GLY A 390 20.74 -21.28 20.43
CA GLY A 390 20.02 -20.09 20.90
C GLY A 390 20.84 -18.78 20.93
N LYS A 391 21.96 -18.75 20.19
CA LYS A 391 22.96 -17.67 20.18
C LYS A 391 23.06 -17.01 18.81
N TYR A 392 23.53 -15.77 18.76
CA TYR A 392 23.52 -14.98 17.53
C TYR A 392 24.82 -15.07 16.71
N LEU A 393 24.69 -14.96 15.38
CA LEU A 393 25.80 -14.80 14.45
C LEU A 393 26.48 -13.45 14.68
N SER A 394 27.76 -13.47 15.02
CA SER A 394 28.52 -12.31 15.46
C SER A 394 29.82 -12.12 14.69
N SER A 395 30.29 -10.87 14.64
CA SER A 395 31.59 -10.51 14.10
C SER A 395 32.19 -9.32 14.86
N ILE A 396 33.50 -9.33 15.11
CA ILE A 396 34.17 -8.27 15.89
C ILE A 396 35.13 -7.49 14.99
N SER A 397 34.97 -6.17 14.96
CA SER A 397 35.87 -5.26 14.24
C SER A 397 37.32 -5.44 14.70
N ASN A 398 38.23 -5.56 13.73
CA ASN A 398 39.67 -5.84 13.90
C ASN A 398 40.06 -7.22 14.45
N LEU A 399 39.11 -8.09 14.83
CA LEU A 399 39.40 -9.50 15.13
C LEU A 399 39.39 -10.29 13.83
N ARG A 400 40.43 -11.09 13.59
CA ARG A 400 40.68 -11.79 12.31
C ARG A 400 41.13 -13.22 12.54
N TYR A 401 40.87 -14.10 11.59
CA TYR A 401 41.46 -15.44 11.60
C TYR A 401 42.99 -15.36 11.55
N THR A 402 43.67 -16.22 12.31
CA THR A 402 45.14 -16.35 12.31
C THR A 402 45.66 -17.23 11.17
N THR A 403 44.84 -18.17 10.74
CA THR A 403 45.01 -19.06 9.58
C THR A 403 43.98 -18.72 8.49
N GLY A 404 43.95 -19.45 7.38
CA GLY A 404 42.92 -19.26 6.35
C GLY A 404 42.99 -17.87 5.69
N SER A 405 41.84 -17.21 5.56
CA SER A 405 41.71 -15.94 4.81
C SER A 405 42.43 -14.74 5.46
N LYS A 406 42.56 -14.74 6.79
CA LYS A 406 42.94 -13.57 7.61
C LYS A 406 41.99 -12.36 7.49
N SER A 407 40.78 -12.59 6.97
CA SER A 407 39.66 -11.64 6.96
C SER A 407 39.00 -11.56 8.36
N GLN A 408 38.01 -10.69 8.54
CA GLN A 408 37.39 -10.46 9.85
C GLN A 408 36.61 -11.69 10.32
N LEU A 409 36.77 -12.04 11.61
CA LEU A 409 36.24 -13.26 12.23
C LEU A 409 34.71 -13.27 12.25
N VAL A 410 34.11 -14.41 11.91
CA VAL A 410 32.68 -14.70 12.13
C VAL A 410 32.55 -15.90 13.06
N PHE A 411 31.64 -15.81 14.02
CA PHE A 411 31.45 -16.81 15.08
C PHE A 411 30.01 -16.76 15.62
N VAL A 412 29.62 -17.73 16.45
CA VAL A 412 28.36 -17.65 17.21
C VAL A 412 28.65 -17.11 18.62
N GLY A 413 28.06 -15.96 18.96
CA GLY A 413 28.37 -15.15 20.13
C GLY A 413 27.39 -15.29 21.30
N SER A 414 26.80 -14.16 21.71
CA SER A 414 25.89 -14.05 22.85
C SER A 414 24.54 -14.77 22.63
N SER A 415 23.83 -15.09 23.72
CA SER A 415 22.43 -15.56 23.72
C SER A 415 21.40 -14.42 23.63
N GLU A 416 21.86 -13.17 23.66
CA GLU A 416 21.07 -11.95 23.44
C GLU A 416 21.70 -11.16 22.29
N PRO A 417 20.93 -10.45 21.45
CA PRO A 417 21.48 -9.70 20.33
C PRO A 417 22.26 -8.48 20.83
N ASP A 418 23.53 -8.39 20.43
CA ASP A 418 24.46 -7.32 20.83
C ASP A 418 25.01 -6.58 19.60
N PRO A 419 25.66 -5.41 19.73
CA PRO A 419 26.14 -4.63 18.58
C PRO A 419 27.11 -5.34 17.61
N ASN A 420 27.68 -6.49 17.99
CA ASN A 420 28.51 -7.35 17.15
C ASN A 420 27.69 -8.41 16.38
N SER A 421 26.40 -8.58 16.69
CA SER A 421 25.49 -9.54 16.03
C SER A 421 24.43 -8.87 15.16
N LEU A 422 24.59 -7.57 14.87
CA LEU A 422 23.67 -6.78 14.05
C LEU A 422 24.15 -6.72 12.60
N TRP A 423 23.26 -7.11 11.70
CA TRP A 423 23.50 -7.19 10.27
C TRP A 423 22.48 -6.31 9.54
N LYS A 424 22.97 -5.43 8.67
CA LYS A 424 22.13 -4.65 7.76
C LYS A 424 21.88 -5.49 6.52
N ILE A 425 20.62 -5.78 6.23
CA ILE A 425 20.21 -6.63 5.11
C ILE A 425 19.98 -5.77 3.85
N SER A 426 20.48 -6.16 2.68
CA SER A 426 20.20 -5.46 1.42
C SER A 426 20.02 -6.41 0.24
N PHE A 427 19.10 -6.06 -0.65
CA PHE A 427 18.67 -6.85 -1.81
C PHE A 427 18.04 -5.97 -2.91
N GLY A 428 17.66 -6.59 -4.04
CA GLY A 428 17.19 -5.87 -5.24
C GLY A 428 15.77 -5.29 -5.15
N SER A 429 14.86 -5.97 -4.47
CA SER A 429 13.47 -5.57 -4.22
C SER A 429 13.31 -4.72 -2.95
N GLU A 430 12.09 -4.25 -2.67
CA GLU A 430 11.73 -3.56 -1.41
C GLU A 430 11.50 -4.54 -0.25
N LEU A 431 10.92 -5.72 -0.55
CA LEU A 431 10.70 -6.84 0.37
C LEU A 431 11.48 -8.07 -0.10
N ALA A 432 12.04 -8.84 0.85
CA ALA A 432 12.72 -10.10 0.56
C ALA A 432 11.71 -11.26 0.37
N THR A 433 12.02 -12.15 -0.57
CA THR A 433 11.30 -13.42 -0.81
C THR A 433 12.25 -14.60 -0.65
N TYR A 434 11.68 -15.79 -0.37
CA TYR A 434 12.43 -17.03 -0.14
C TYR A 434 13.13 -17.63 -1.38
N THR A 435 12.65 -17.34 -2.59
CA THR A 435 13.07 -18.08 -3.79
C THR A 435 14.00 -17.28 -4.72
N ASP A 436 13.74 -15.97 -4.86
CA ASP A 436 14.27 -15.16 -5.98
C ASP A 436 15.12 -13.96 -5.55
N THR A 437 15.36 -13.80 -4.25
CA THR A 437 16.07 -12.63 -3.71
C THR A 437 17.51 -13.00 -3.33
N PHE A 438 18.50 -12.49 -4.07
CA PHE A 438 19.89 -12.46 -3.59
C PHE A 438 20.05 -11.36 -2.54
N ILE A 439 20.68 -11.73 -1.42
CA ILE A 439 20.75 -10.93 -0.20
C ILE A 439 22.20 -10.77 0.22
N THR A 440 22.54 -9.55 0.65
CA THR A 440 23.82 -9.22 1.28
C THR A 440 23.58 -8.86 2.75
N LEU A 441 24.51 -9.27 3.62
CA LEU A 441 24.49 -8.99 5.06
C LEU A 441 25.73 -8.18 5.42
N GLN A 442 25.56 -6.88 5.65
CA GLN A 442 26.63 -5.98 6.05
C GLN A 442 26.69 -5.92 7.58
N HIS A 443 27.87 -6.10 8.18
CA HIS A 443 28.04 -5.95 9.62
C HIS A 443 27.83 -4.49 10.04
N VAL A 444 26.86 -4.20 10.92
CA VAL A 444 26.48 -2.81 11.26
C VAL A 444 27.62 -2.03 11.90
N LYS A 445 28.43 -2.69 12.74
CA LYS A 445 29.49 -2.05 13.53
C LYS A 445 30.83 -1.93 12.81
N THR A 446 31.08 -2.71 11.74
CA THR A 446 32.28 -2.53 10.90
C THR A 446 31.90 -1.99 9.54
N ASN A 447 32.30 -0.74 9.27
CA ASN A 447 31.96 -0.07 8.02
C ASN A 447 32.41 -0.87 6.79
N ASN A 448 31.51 -1.02 5.82
CA ASN A 448 31.68 -1.76 4.56
C ASN A 448 32.14 -3.23 4.66
N MET A 449 31.96 -3.93 5.79
CA MET A 449 32.27 -5.37 5.88
C MET A 449 31.03 -6.23 5.68
N PHE A 450 31.11 -7.22 4.79
CA PHE A 450 29.99 -8.09 4.40
C PHE A 450 30.28 -9.55 4.74
N LEU A 451 29.27 -10.27 5.24
CA LEU A 451 29.32 -11.71 5.45
C LEU A 451 29.50 -12.45 4.11
N GLY A 452 30.47 -13.36 4.03
CA GLY A 452 30.75 -14.09 2.81
C GLY A 452 31.81 -15.17 2.95
N ILE A 453 32.27 -15.67 1.80
CA ILE A 453 33.34 -16.66 1.68
C ILE A 453 34.43 -16.14 0.72
N ASN A 454 35.69 -16.40 1.07
CA ASN A 454 36.85 -16.06 0.26
C ASN A 454 37.25 -17.24 -0.65
N HIS A 455 37.45 -16.98 -1.93
CA HIS A 455 37.79 -17.99 -2.94
C HIS A 455 39.10 -17.73 -3.70
N GLY A 456 39.97 -16.84 -3.21
CA GLY A 456 41.24 -16.48 -3.85
C GLY A 456 42.46 -16.68 -2.97
N TYR A 457 43.59 -17.03 -3.60
CA TYR A 457 44.90 -16.99 -2.97
C TYR A 457 45.96 -16.46 -3.94
N ILE A 458 47.01 -15.86 -3.37
CA ILE A 458 48.23 -15.49 -4.07
C ILE A 458 49.29 -16.52 -3.66
N ASN A 459 49.89 -17.20 -4.63
CA ASN A 459 51.01 -18.10 -4.34
C ASN A 459 52.34 -17.33 -4.24
N ASP A 460 53.39 -17.98 -3.72
CA ASP A 460 54.70 -17.36 -3.49
C ASP A 460 55.40 -16.84 -4.77
N TYR A 461 54.88 -17.19 -5.95
CA TYR A 461 55.34 -16.74 -7.26
C TYR A 461 54.53 -15.56 -7.83
N GLY A 462 53.55 -15.03 -7.09
CA GLY A 462 52.71 -13.91 -7.51
C GLY A 462 51.60 -14.27 -8.50
N TYR A 463 51.34 -15.56 -8.73
CA TYR A 463 50.19 -16.00 -9.52
C TYR A 463 48.93 -16.07 -8.64
N TYR A 464 47.83 -15.56 -9.19
CA TYR A 464 46.50 -15.70 -8.61
C TYR A 464 45.94 -17.09 -8.91
N GLY A 465 45.51 -17.79 -7.86
CA GLY A 465 44.76 -19.04 -7.96
C GLY A 465 43.42 -18.91 -7.25
N PHE A 466 42.44 -19.69 -7.69
CA PHE A 466 41.19 -19.84 -6.97
C PHE A 466 41.33 -20.96 -5.93
N CYS A 467 41.03 -20.70 -4.66
CA CYS A 467 40.80 -21.74 -3.66
C CYS A 467 39.96 -21.17 -2.52
N TYR A 468 39.03 -21.95 -1.99
CA TYR A 468 38.25 -21.53 -0.83
C TYR A 468 39.08 -21.63 0.45
N SER A 469 39.07 -20.56 1.24
CA SER A 469 39.64 -20.60 2.59
C SER A 469 38.96 -21.68 3.42
N LYS A 470 39.74 -22.36 4.27
CA LYS A 470 39.30 -23.49 5.08
C LYS A 470 39.26 -23.10 6.54
N SER A 471 38.18 -23.50 7.20
CA SER A 471 37.95 -23.26 8.64
C SER A 471 39.09 -23.85 9.49
N PRO A 472 39.44 -23.24 10.63
CA PRO A 472 40.51 -23.73 11.49
C PRO A 472 40.31 -25.15 12.03
N SER A 473 39.06 -25.60 12.22
CA SER A 473 38.77 -26.80 13.04
C SER A 473 38.41 -28.06 12.24
N ASN A 474 37.73 -27.93 11.09
CA ASN A 474 37.11 -29.07 10.39
C ASN A 474 37.31 -29.09 8.86
N ASN A 475 38.07 -28.16 8.28
CA ASN A 475 38.29 -28.04 6.83
C ASN A 475 37.02 -27.86 5.97
N HIS A 476 35.87 -27.50 6.56
CA HIS A 476 34.76 -26.89 5.82
C HIS A 476 35.16 -25.50 5.30
N THR A 477 34.32 -24.86 4.48
CA THR A 477 34.67 -23.53 3.95
C THR A 477 34.53 -22.47 5.04
N GLU A 478 35.56 -21.64 5.17
CA GLU A 478 35.63 -20.56 6.14
C GLU A 478 34.64 -19.45 5.78
N VAL A 479 33.84 -19.03 6.75
CA VAL A 479 32.95 -17.87 6.66
C VAL A 479 33.60 -16.71 7.38
N SER A 480 33.69 -15.57 6.72
CA SER A 480 34.35 -14.37 7.28
C SER A 480 33.64 -13.09 6.81
N CYS A 481 34.14 -11.94 7.26
CA CYS A 481 33.72 -10.64 6.74
C CYS A 481 34.86 -9.89 6.05
N ASP A 482 34.58 -9.33 4.88
CA ASP A 482 35.52 -8.52 4.10
C ASP A 482 34.80 -7.41 3.30
N ASN A 483 35.56 -6.50 2.72
CA ASN A 483 35.08 -5.31 2.03
C ASN A 483 34.79 -5.57 0.55
N SER A 484 33.52 -5.53 0.15
CA SER A 484 33.11 -5.78 -1.24
C SER A 484 33.62 -4.74 -2.25
N ASN A 485 34.14 -3.60 -1.79
CA ASN A 485 34.52 -2.46 -2.63
C ASN A 485 36.03 -2.32 -2.89
N ASP A 486 36.90 -3.23 -2.41
CA ASP A 486 38.31 -3.24 -2.86
C ASP A 486 38.36 -3.78 -4.30
N TYR A 487 38.94 -3.02 -5.23
CA TYR A 487 39.13 -3.42 -6.63
C TYR A 487 39.96 -4.71 -6.81
N ARG A 488 40.59 -5.21 -5.74
CA ARG A 488 41.28 -6.51 -5.70
C ARG A 488 40.37 -7.69 -5.32
N ASN A 489 39.14 -7.45 -4.86
CA ASN A 489 38.20 -8.48 -4.39
C ASN A 489 37.35 -9.11 -5.51
N GLY A 490 37.98 -9.49 -6.62
CA GLY A 490 37.38 -10.45 -7.57
C GLY A 490 37.16 -11.86 -6.99
N TYR A 491 37.59 -12.06 -5.73
CA TYR A 491 37.66 -13.35 -5.03
C TYR A 491 36.72 -13.45 -3.82
N TRP A 492 35.77 -12.52 -3.67
CA TRP A 492 34.82 -12.49 -2.54
C TRP A 492 33.39 -12.82 -3.00
N LEU A 493 32.70 -13.70 -2.27
CA LEU A 493 31.30 -14.03 -2.52
C LEU A 493 30.47 -13.71 -1.28
N ASN A 494 29.48 -12.81 -1.42
CA ASN A 494 28.59 -12.34 -0.36
C ASN A 494 27.10 -12.35 -0.74
N ASN A 495 26.76 -12.99 -1.86
CA ASN A 495 25.39 -13.13 -2.35
C ASN A 495 24.74 -14.38 -1.75
N TRP A 496 24.00 -14.21 -0.67
CA TRP A 496 23.28 -15.27 0.03
C TRP A 496 21.85 -15.42 -0.50
N LYS A 497 21.24 -16.58 -0.27
CA LYS A 497 19.79 -16.83 -0.39
C LYS A 497 19.26 -17.40 0.93
N PHE A 498 18.04 -17.03 1.32
CA PHE A 498 17.33 -17.67 2.44
C PHE A 498 16.40 -18.75 1.91
N ASN A 499 16.70 -20.01 2.23
CA ASN A 499 15.81 -21.13 1.92
C ASN A 499 14.92 -21.39 3.14
N TYR A 500 13.62 -21.61 2.94
CA TYR A 500 12.71 -21.88 4.05
C TYR A 500 12.98 -23.29 4.62
N SER A 501 13.29 -23.37 5.91
CA SER A 501 13.78 -24.61 6.56
C SER A 501 12.83 -25.81 6.45
N LYS A 502 11.51 -25.57 6.34
CA LYS A 502 10.47 -26.61 6.46
C LYS A 502 9.82 -27.06 5.15
N VAL A 503 9.86 -26.24 4.09
CA VAL A 503 9.21 -26.51 2.79
C VAL A 503 10.02 -25.88 1.67
N VAL A 504 10.36 -26.67 0.65
CA VAL A 504 11.25 -26.25 -0.47
C VAL A 504 10.62 -25.17 -1.36
N ASP A 505 9.29 -25.08 -1.41
CA ASP A 505 8.53 -24.22 -2.34
C ASP A 505 7.65 -23.16 -1.64
N HIS A 506 8.08 -22.60 -0.49
CA HIS A 506 7.27 -21.59 0.20
C HIS A 506 7.27 -20.22 -0.52
N GLN A 507 6.18 -19.90 -1.21
CA GLN A 507 5.97 -18.60 -1.85
C GLN A 507 5.47 -17.56 -0.82
N GLY A 508 6.41 -16.88 -0.15
CA GLY A 508 6.12 -15.87 0.86
C GLY A 508 7.16 -14.74 0.92
N TYR A 509 6.84 -13.71 1.70
CA TYR A 509 7.80 -12.68 2.12
C TYR A 509 8.51 -13.11 3.39
N LEU A 510 9.77 -12.70 3.55
CA LEU A 510 10.55 -12.93 4.76
C LEU A 510 10.02 -12.07 5.91
N LYS A 511 9.65 -12.69 7.03
CA LYS A 511 9.17 -12.07 8.27
C LYS A 511 10.18 -12.24 9.40
N SER A 512 10.05 -11.40 10.43
CA SER A 512 10.75 -11.54 11.70
C SER A 512 10.31 -12.83 12.41
N ASN A 513 11.27 -13.52 13.02
CA ASN A 513 11.19 -14.84 13.65
C ASN A 513 11.04 -16.04 12.68
N ASP A 514 11.23 -15.84 11.37
CA ASP A 514 11.25 -16.95 10.41
C ASP A 514 12.52 -17.79 10.54
N ILE A 515 12.37 -19.12 10.39
CA ILE A 515 13.48 -20.09 10.47
C ILE A 515 13.97 -20.43 9.06
N VAL A 516 15.21 -20.05 8.77
CA VAL A 516 15.82 -20.05 7.44
C VAL A 516 17.18 -20.74 7.41
N ASN A 517 17.49 -21.34 6.26
CA ASN A 517 18.80 -21.89 5.97
C ASN A 517 19.49 -20.95 4.96
N LEU A 518 20.60 -20.33 5.34
CA LEU A 518 21.36 -19.43 4.46
C LEU A 518 22.20 -20.27 3.50
N SER A 519 22.07 -20.06 2.19
CA SER A 519 22.90 -20.71 1.18
C SER A 519 23.67 -19.73 0.30
N ILE A 520 24.81 -20.20 -0.22
CA ILE A 520 25.69 -19.46 -1.11
C ILE A 520 26.18 -20.36 -2.25
N THR A 521 26.19 -19.84 -3.48
CA THR A 521 26.66 -20.59 -4.67
C THR A 521 28.13 -20.30 -4.92
N LYS A 522 28.94 -21.36 -4.99
CA LYS A 522 30.36 -21.29 -5.31
C LYS A 522 30.61 -21.10 -6.80
N CYS A 523 31.69 -20.39 -7.12
CA CYS A 523 32.32 -20.44 -8.43
C CYS A 523 33.33 -21.61 -8.53
N ASN A 524 33.48 -22.14 -9.73
CA ASN A 524 34.37 -23.23 -10.07
C ASN A 524 35.86 -22.83 -9.92
N ILE A 525 36.59 -23.67 -9.19
CA ILE A 525 38.01 -23.48 -8.82
C ILE A 525 38.94 -23.46 -10.05
N ASN A 526 38.52 -24.02 -11.19
CA ASN A 526 39.38 -24.12 -12.38
C ASN A 526 39.28 -22.92 -13.35
N ASP A 527 38.15 -22.22 -13.39
CA ASP A 527 37.88 -21.17 -14.40
C ASP A 527 37.10 -19.95 -13.89
N GLY A 528 36.78 -19.90 -12.59
CA GLY A 528 36.05 -18.79 -11.96
C GLY A 528 34.56 -18.70 -12.32
N ARG A 529 33.99 -19.67 -13.06
CA ARG A 529 32.59 -19.62 -13.48
C ARG A 529 31.63 -20.17 -12.43
N PHE A 530 30.48 -19.53 -12.24
CA PHE A 530 29.40 -20.09 -11.44
C PHE A 530 28.77 -21.32 -12.11
N GLN A 531 28.41 -22.33 -11.31
CA GLN A 531 27.64 -23.50 -11.74
C GLN A 531 26.59 -23.80 -10.68
N ASP A 532 25.34 -24.07 -11.09
CA ASP A 532 24.19 -24.23 -10.17
C ASP A 532 24.32 -25.41 -9.19
N ASN A 533 25.26 -26.33 -9.44
CA ASN A 533 25.45 -27.57 -8.68
C ASN A 533 26.42 -27.45 -7.49
N GLN A 534 26.92 -26.26 -7.15
CA GLN A 534 27.83 -26.05 -6.00
C GLN A 534 27.23 -25.04 -5.00
N VAL A 535 26.18 -25.46 -4.29
CA VAL A 535 25.53 -24.67 -3.23
C VAL A 535 26.00 -25.19 -1.88
N GLU A 536 26.48 -24.29 -1.01
CA GLU A 536 26.79 -24.59 0.38
C GLU A 536 25.89 -23.80 1.34
N PHE A 537 25.72 -24.32 2.55
CA PHE A 537 24.84 -23.77 3.58
C PHE A 537 25.61 -23.33 4.82
N LEU A 538 25.13 -22.29 5.49
CA LEU A 538 25.71 -21.73 6.71
C LEU A 538 25.37 -22.58 7.93
N ARG A 539 26.40 -23.14 8.57
CA ARG A 539 26.29 -24.03 9.74
C ARG A 539 27.00 -23.45 10.95
N SER A 540 26.49 -23.73 12.14
CA SER A 540 27.28 -23.69 13.37
C SER A 540 27.07 -24.96 14.20
N HIS A 541 27.98 -25.22 15.12
CA HIS A 541 28.01 -26.43 15.95
C HIS A 541 28.90 -26.19 17.17
N ASP A 542 28.89 -27.12 18.13
CA ASP A 542 29.60 -26.99 19.41
C ASP A 542 31.14 -27.01 19.31
N ILE A 543 31.71 -27.17 18.11
CA ILE A 543 33.17 -27.06 17.88
C ILE A 543 33.61 -25.60 18.10
N GLN A 544 34.70 -25.44 18.85
CA GLN A 544 35.31 -24.15 19.17
C GLN A 544 36.79 -24.16 18.81
N PHE A 545 37.32 -22.98 18.50
CA PHE A 545 38.76 -22.74 18.30
C PHE A 545 39.21 -21.50 19.09
N ALA A 546 40.51 -21.41 19.36
CA ALA A 546 41.10 -20.32 20.12
C ALA A 546 41.80 -19.30 19.22
N ILE A 547 41.62 -18.02 19.52
CA ILE A 547 42.45 -16.93 18.98
C ILE A 547 42.98 -16.11 20.17
N GLY A 548 44.29 -16.15 20.38
CA GLY A 548 44.90 -15.57 21.58
C GLY A 548 44.46 -16.35 22.83
N ASN A 549 43.84 -15.66 23.78
CA ASN A 549 43.31 -16.25 25.01
C ASN A 549 41.80 -16.57 24.94
N ASP A 550 41.12 -16.18 23.86
CA ASP A 550 39.67 -16.25 23.73
C ASP A 550 39.25 -17.44 22.85
N THR A 551 38.13 -18.07 23.18
CA THR A 551 37.56 -19.23 22.46
C THR A 551 36.25 -18.87 21.77
N PHE A 552 36.12 -19.22 20.50
CA PHE A 552 34.98 -18.86 19.65
C PHE A 552 34.27 -20.09 19.10
N GLN A 553 32.94 -20.08 19.08
CA GLN A 553 32.11 -21.12 18.45
C GLN A 553 32.14 -20.94 16.93
N GLU A 554 32.51 -22.00 16.20
CA GLU A 554 32.80 -21.91 14.77
C GLU A 554 31.54 -21.78 13.90
N VAL A 555 31.69 -21.07 12.78
CA VAL A 555 30.70 -20.89 11.72
C VAL A 555 31.37 -21.24 10.39
N VAL A 556 30.72 -22.09 9.59
CA VAL A 556 31.29 -22.66 8.36
C VAL A 556 30.25 -22.78 7.25
N CYS A 557 30.72 -22.97 6.02
CA CYS A 557 29.91 -23.42 4.89
C CYS A 557 30.21 -24.88 4.52
N HIS A 558 29.15 -25.67 4.29
CA HIS A 558 29.21 -27.09 3.91
C HIS A 558 28.19 -27.44 2.82
N ASP A 559 28.43 -28.55 2.11
CA ASP A 559 27.56 -29.16 1.10
C ASP A 559 26.82 -30.43 1.61
N GLU A 560 27.09 -30.85 2.85
CA GLU A 560 26.46 -32.00 3.49
C GLU A 560 24.93 -31.87 3.69
N ARG A 561 24.28 -32.99 4.03
CA ARG A 561 22.86 -33.03 4.37
C ARG A 561 22.51 -32.07 5.53
N LEU A 562 21.44 -31.31 5.33
CA LEU A 562 20.91 -30.36 6.30
C LEU A 562 20.30 -31.00 7.54
N GLY A 563 20.46 -30.34 8.69
CA GLY A 563 19.85 -30.64 9.98
C GLY A 563 19.73 -29.39 10.87
N GLY A 564 19.36 -29.56 12.15
CA GLY A 564 19.07 -28.42 13.06
C GLY A 564 20.25 -27.49 13.39
N ASN A 565 21.48 -27.85 12.99
CA ASN A 565 22.69 -27.03 13.09
C ASN A 565 22.84 -26.02 11.92
N ASP A 566 21.90 -26.06 10.98
CA ASP A 566 21.89 -25.27 9.75
C ASP A 566 20.73 -24.26 9.73
N GLU A 567 19.87 -24.31 10.77
CA GLU A 567 18.69 -23.49 10.95
C GLU A 567 19.00 -22.20 11.72
N TRP A 568 18.58 -21.07 11.16
CA TRP A 568 18.76 -19.73 11.74
C TRP A 568 17.41 -19.01 11.84
N CYS A 569 17.08 -18.44 12.99
CA CYS A 569 15.95 -17.53 13.17
C CYS A 569 16.39 -16.10 12.83
N ILE A 570 15.73 -15.45 11.86
CA ILE A 570 15.99 -14.03 11.53
C ILE A 570 15.09 -13.12 12.36
N GLU A 571 15.68 -12.23 13.15
CA GLU A 571 14.96 -11.32 14.05
C GLU A 571 15.12 -9.86 13.57
N LEU A 572 14.02 -9.14 13.36
CA LEU A 572 14.03 -7.71 13.03
C LEU A 572 14.35 -6.88 14.27
N ILE A 573 15.47 -6.14 14.23
CA ILE A 573 15.94 -5.31 15.35
C ILE A 573 15.59 -3.82 15.12
N HIS A 574 15.72 -3.34 13.88
CA HIS A 574 15.34 -1.96 13.54
C HIS A 574 14.89 -1.86 12.08
N GLU A 575 13.70 -1.28 11.89
CA GLU A 575 13.16 -0.94 10.57
C GLU A 575 13.70 0.42 10.10
N VAL A 576 14.16 0.51 8.85
CA VAL A 576 14.48 1.80 8.23
C VAL A 576 13.17 2.47 7.80
N LYS A 577 12.77 3.52 8.53
CA LYS A 577 11.63 4.37 8.14
C LYS A 577 11.96 5.16 6.89
N ILE A 578 11.38 4.75 5.78
CA ILE A 578 11.25 5.56 4.56
C ILE A 578 10.07 6.51 4.78
N PHE A 579 10.34 7.81 4.73
CA PHE A 579 9.33 8.88 4.78
C PHE A 579 9.00 9.38 3.38
#